data_AF-A0A2H6IRN0-F1
#
_entry.id   AF-A0A2H6IRN0-F1
#
_cell.length_a   1.000
_cell.length_b   1.000
_cell.length_c   1.000
_cell.angle_alpha   90.00
_cell.angle_beta   90.00
_cell.angle_gamma   90.00
#
_symmetry.space_group_name_H-M   'P 1'
#
loop_
_entity.id
_entity.type
_entity.pdbx_description
1 polymer ?
#
loop_
_entity_poly.entity_id
_entity_poly.type
_entity_poly.pdbx_seq_one_letter_code
_entity_poly.pdbx_strand_id
1 'polypeptide(L)'
;MIDRVKSNLATGLTRAKWIATFLAERTRAGTSVAKLLYESSKLNERINDLYSDIGRRVMELKEKGEDKDVYSDFIVQQALDEIRHLKDDVDDYKNKARNINKISE
;
A
#
# COMPACT_ATOMS: atom_id res chain seq x y z
N MET A 1 -11.55 -14.75 -53.69
CA MET A 1 -10.57 -15.33 -52.74
C MET A 1 -9.91 -14.27 -51.85
N ILE A 2 -9.61 -13.06 -52.37
CA ILE A 2 -9.03 -11.94 -51.63
C ILE A 2 -9.88 -11.49 -50.43
N ASP A 3 -11.21 -11.46 -50.55
CA ASP A 3 -12.10 -11.04 -49.44
C ASP A 3 -12.06 -11.99 -48.24
N ARG A 4 -11.85 -13.28 -48.48
CA ARG A 4 -11.75 -14.31 -47.44
C ARG A 4 -10.42 -14.16 -46.66
N VAL A 5 -9.34 -13.77 -47.33
CA VAL A 5 -8.05 -13.46 -46.71
C VAL A 5 -8.11 -12.16 -45.91
N LYS A 6 -8.75 -11.11 -46.43
CA LYS A 6 -8.99 -9.85 -45.71
C LYS A 6 -9.83 -10.04 -44.45
N SER A 7 -10.90 -10.84 -44.53
CA SER A 7 -11.77 -11.16 -43.39
C SER A 7 -11.03 -11.92 -42.29
N ASN A 8 -10.19 -12.90 -42.66
CA ASN A 8 -9.38 -13.66 -41.70
C ASN A 8 -8.32 -12.79 -41.01
N LEU A 9 -7.68 -11.86 -41.74
CA LEU A 9 -6.72 -10.91 -41.18
C LEU A 9 -7.39 -9.91 -40.23
N ALA A 10 -8.56 -9.37 -40.60
CA ALA A 10 -9.32 -8.48 -39.73
C ALA A 10 -9.74 -9.19 -38.43
N THR A 11 -10.17 -10.45 -38.53
CA THR A 11 -10.54 -11.27 -37.37
C THR A 11 -9.33 -11.57 -36.48
N GLY A 12 -8.18 -11.86 -37.07
CA GLY A 12 -6.92 -12.04 -36.34
C GLY A 12 -6.46 -10.78 -35.62
N LEU A 13 -6.58 -9.61 -36.27
CA LEU A 13 -6.23 -8.32 -35.68
C LEU A 13 -7.14 -7.96 -34.50
N THR A 14 -8.45 -8.23 -34.63
CA THR A 14 -9.41 -8.03 -33.54
C THR A 14 -9.13 -8.94 -32.35
N ARG A 15 -8.77 -10.21 -32.56
CA ARG A 15 -8.36 -11.11 -31.48
C ARG A 15 -7.07 -10.67 -30.80
N ALA A 16 -6.07 -10.26 -31.57
CA ALA A 16 -4.81 -9.75 -31.02
C ALA A 16 -5.04 -8.48 -30.17
N LYS A 17 -5.91 -7.57 -30.64
CA LYS A 17 -6.31 -6.38 -29.89
C LYS A 17 -7.02 -6.73 -28.58
N TRP A 18 -7.94 -7.71 -28.60
CA TRP A 18 -8.62 -8.19 -27.41
C TRP A 18 -7.65 -8.79 -26.38
N ILE A 19 -6.70 -9.64 -26.83
CA ILE A 19 -5.68 -10.22 -25.94
C ILE A 19 -4.78 -9.13 -25.36
N ALA A 20 -4.37 -8.16 -26.16
CA ALA A 20 -3.56 -7.03 -25.71
C ALA A 20 -4.31 -6.18 -24.67
N THR A 21 -5.60 -5.88 -24.90
CA THR A 21 -6.45 -5.15 -23.94
C THR A 21 -6.62 -5.94 -22.64
N PHE A 22 -6.92 -7.24 -22.73
CA PHE A 22 -7.09 -8.10 -21.56
C PHE A 22 -5.81 -8.21 -20.72
N LEU A 23 -4.66 -8.39 -21.36
CA LEU A 23 -3.36 -8.44 -20.67
C LEU A 23 -2.99 -7.08 -20.07
N ALA A 24 -3.27 -5.98 -20.76
CA ALA A 24 -3.01 -4.63 -20.26
C ALA A 24 -3.87 -4.33 -19.02
N GLU A 25 -5.15 -4.72 -19.01
CA GLU A 25 -6.05 -4.55 -17.87
C GLU A 25 -5.59 -5.37 -16.65
N ARG A 26 -5.26 -6.66 -16.85
CA ARG A 26 -4.80 -7.53 -15.76
C ARG A 26 -3.44 -7.11 -15.19
N THR A 27 -2.52 -6.67 -16.06
CA THR A 27 -1.21 -6.14 -15.63
C THR A 27 -1.37 -4.83 -14.86
N ARG A 28 -2.26 -3.94 -15.32
CA ARG A 28 -2.51 -2.65 -14.64
C ARG A 28 -3.14 -2.84 -13.26
N ALA A 29 -4.06 -3.79 -13.12
CA ALA A 29 -4.65 -4.15 -11.84
C ALA A 29 -3.59 -4.72 -10.88
N GLY A 30 -2.77 -5.67 -11.35
CA GLY A 30 -1.69 -6.26 -10.56
C GLY A 30 -0.64 -5.25 -10.09
N THR A 31 -0.19 -4.35 -10.97
CA THR A 31 0.75 -3.28 -10.62
C THR A 31 0.16 -2.28 -9.63
N SER A 32 -1.13 -1.98 -9.74
CA SER A 32 -1.81 -1.06 -8.81
C SER A 32 -1.92 -1.67 -7.41
N VAL A 33 -2.26 -2.95 -7.30
CA VAL A 33 -2.27 -3.68 -6.02
C VAL A 33 -0.87 -3.74 -5.42
N ALA A 34 0.15 -4.10 -6.22
CA ALA A 34 1.54 -4.14 -5.77
C ALA A 34 2.02 -2.78 -5.24
N LYS A 35 1.67 -1.68 -5.92
CA LYS A 35 1.98 -0.32 -5.45
C LYS A 35 1.32 -0.01 -4.12
N LEU A 36 0.04 -0.32 -3.94
CA LEU A 36 -0.67 -0.07 -2.67
C LEU A 36 -0.08 -0.89 -1.51
N LEU A 37 0.31 -2.14 -1.77
CA LEU A 37 0.98 -2.98 -0.77
C LEU A 37 2.38 -2.44 -0.42
N TYR A 38 3.12 -1.95 -1.41
CA TYR A 38 4.43 -1.32 -1.18
C TYR A 38 4.31 -0.06 -0.30
N GLU A 39 3.38 0.84 -0.62
CA GLU A 39 3.12 2.03 0.21
C GLU A 39 2.69 1.63 1.64
N SER A 40 1.82 0.62 1.78
CA SER A 40 1.45 0.08 3.09
C SER A 40 2.66 -0.45 3.86
N SER A 41 3.59 -1.15 3.20
CA SER A 41 4.83 -1.63 3.83
C SER A 41 5.69 -0.48 4.35
N LYS A 42 5.84 0.58 3.56
CA LYS A 42 6.61 1.77 3.93
C LYS A 42 6.02 2.49 5.14
N LEU A 43 4.70 2.58 5.24
CA LEU A 43 4.03 3.13 6.43
C LEU A 43 4.25 2.24 7.67
N ASN A 44 4.25 0.91 7.50
CA ASN A 44 4.56 -0.01 8.60
C ASN A 44 6.02 0.11 9.09
N GLU A 45 6.97 0.31 8.18
CA GLU A 45 8.36 0.61 8.56
C GLU A 45 8.43 1.89 9.41
N ARG A 46 7.76 2.95 8.99
CA ARG A 46 7.71 4.20 9.75
C ARG A 46 7.05 4.05 11.13
N ILE A 47 6.03 3.22 11.25
CA ILE A 47 5.43 2.87 12.55
C ILE A 47 6.44 2.18 13.46
N ASN A 48 7.25 1.26 12.92
CA ASN A 48 8.29 0.57 13.70
C ASN A 48 9.40 1.53 14.16
N ASP A 49 9.78 2.49 13.32
CA ASP A 49 10.73 3.54 13.67
C ASP A 49 10.19 4.39 14.84
N LEU A 50 8.92 4.82 14.76
CA LEU A 50 8.27 5.58 15.84
C LEU A 50 8.21 4.78 17.15
N TYR A 51 7.92 3.47 17.10
CA TYR A 51 7.98 2.62 18.28
C TYR A 51 9.38 2.53 18.87
N SER A 52 10.42 2.47 18.02
CA SER A 52 11.81 2.45 18.45
C SER A 52 12.22 3.78 19.09
N ASP A 53 11.76 4.90 18.54
CA ASP A 53 12.01 6.25 19.08
C ASP A 53 11.30 6.46 20.42
N ILE A 54 10.05 6.00 20.56
CA ILE A 54 9.36 5.97 21.85
C ILE A 54 10.17 5.15 22.85
N GLY A 55 10.62 3.95 22.48
CA GLY A 55 11.44 3.09 23.35
C GLY A 55 12.72 3.79 23.81
N ARG A 56 13.42 4.49 22.91
CA ARG A 56 14.59 5.31 23.25
C ARG A 56 14.21 6.41 24.22
N ARG A 57 13.11 7.12 23.97
CA ARG A 57 12.63 8.21 24.84
C ARG A 57 12.31 7.74 26.25
N VAL A 58 11.68 6.57 26.38
CA VAL A 58 11.42 5.94 27.69
C VAL A 58 12.71 5.71 28.46
N MET A 59 13.73 5.19 27.79
CA MET A 59 15.04 4.94 28.41
C MET A 59 15.73 6.25 28.84
N GLU A 60 15.69 7.29 28.01
CA GLU A 60 16.24 8.61 28.36
C GLU A 60 15.56 9.23 29.59
N LEU A 61 14.23 9.10 29.70
CA LEU A 61 13.48 9.61 30.85
C LEU A 61 13.87 8.87 32.14
N LYS A 62 14.02 7.55 32.04
CA LYS A 62 14.48 6.70 33.14
C LYS A 62 15.90 7.06 33.60
N GLU A 63 16.82 7.27 32.66
CA GLU A 63 18.22 7.65 32.97
C GLU A 63 18.32 9.02 33.64
N LYS A 64 17.41 9.95 33.32
CA LYS A 64 17.33 11.28 33.94
C LYS A 64 16.78 11.26 35.37
N GLY A 65 16.34 10.10 35.86
CA GLY A 65 15.73 9.96 37.18
C GLY A 65 14.39 10.69 37.30
N GLU A 66 13.74 10.97 36.16
CA GLU A 66 12.39 11.51 36.16
C GLU A 66 11.41 10.37 36.36
N ASP A 67 10.77 10.30 37.54
CA ASP A 67 9.53 9.51 37.78
C ASP A 67 8.33 10.12 37.03
N LYS A 68 8.58 10.78 35.89
CA LYS A 68 7.53 11.30 35.04
C LYS A 68 6.86 10.14 34.35
N ASP A 69 5.54 10.16 34.40
CA ASP A 69 4.71 9.29 33.58
C ASP A 69 5.10 9.45 32.10
N VAL A 70 5.58 8.35 31.51
CA VAL A 70 6.00 8.25 30.11
C VAL A 70 4.88 8.66 29.16
N TYR A 71 3.63 8.37 29.51
CA TYR A 71 2.47 8.71 28.69
C TYR A 71 2.10 10.20 28.75
N SER A 72 2.68 10.93 29.71
CA SER A 72 2.54 12.38 29.82
C SER A 72 3.67 13.13 29.09
N ASP A 73 4.69 12.44 28.59
CA ASP A 73 5.76 13.06 27.78
C ASP A 73 5.21 13.45 26.39
N PHE A 74 5.40 14.72 26.04
CA PHE A 74 4.89 15.29 24.79
C PHE A 74 5.42 14.57 23.54
N ILE A 75 6.68 14.13 23.54
CA ILE A 75 7.28 13.43 22.40
C ILE A 75 6.62 12.06 22.24
N VAL A 76 6.39 11.35 23.35
CA VAL A 76 5.68 10.07 23.35
C VAL A 76 4.24 10.25 22.87
N GLN A 77 3.51 11.25 23.36
CA GLN A 77 2.13 11.51 22.90
C GLN A 77 2.06 11.84 21.41
N GLN A 78 2.95 12.69 20.92
CA GLN A 78 3.02 13.05 19.50
C GLN A 78 3.29 11.82 18.62
N ALA A 79 4.25 10.99 19.02
CA ALA A 79 4.58 9.76 18.29
C ALA A 79 3.40 8.76 18.30
N LEU A 80 2.67 8.65 19.41
CA LEU A 80 1.48 7.79 19.50
C LEU A 80 0.34 8.28 18.59
N ASP A 81 0.10 9.60 18.52
CA ASP A 81 -0.87 10.17 17.60
C ASP A 81 -0.46 9.95 16.13
N GLU A 82 0.82 10.11 15.80
CA GLU A 82 1.32 9.82 14.44
C GLU A 82 1.15 8.33 14.10
N ILE A 83 1.47 7.41 15.01
CA ILE A 83 1.23 5.97 14.83
C ILE A 83 -0.25 5.69 14.57
N ARG A 84 -1.18 6.36 15.28
CA ARG A 84 -2.62 6.18 15.07
C ARG A 84 -3.00 6.58 13.63
N HIS A 85 -2.57 7.75 13.19
CA HIS A 85 -2.84 8.22 11.83
C HIS A 85 -2.23 7.30 10.75
N LEU A 86 -0.98 6.85 10.95
CA LEU A 86 -0.33 5.94 10.00
C LEU A 86 -1.03 4.57 9.93
N LYS A 87 -1.58 4.08 11.04
CA LYS A 87 -2.36 2.83 11.05
C LYS A 87 -3.67 2.97 10.29
N ASP A 88 -4.37 4.09 10.45
CA ASP A 88 -5.59 4.38 9.70
C ASP A 88 -5.29 4.41 8.19
N ASP A 89 -4.19 5.05 7.79
CA ASP A 89 -3.73 5.07 6.40
C ASP A 89 -3.39 3.65 5.88
N VAL A 90 -2.66 2.85 6.66
CA VAL A 90 -2.33 1.45 6.31
C VAL A 90 -3.59 0.63 6.06
N ASP A 91 -4.62 0.78 6.89
CA ASP A 91 -5.88 0.06 6.73
C ASP A 91 -6.66 0.54 5.51
N ASP A 92 -6.65 1.85 5.22
CA ASP A 92 -7.22 2.38 3.98
C ASP A 92 -6.52 1.82 2.73
N TYR A 93 -5.18 1.77 2.72
CA TYR A 93 -4.41 1.16 1.63
C TYR A 93 -4.72 -0.33 1.45
N LYS A 94 -4.83 -1.09 2.55
CA LYS A 94 -5.23 -2.52 2.50
C LYS A 94 -6.64 -2.70 1.98
N ASN A 95 -7.58 -1.85 2.39
CA ASN A 95 -8.97 -1.88 1.92
C ASN A 95 -9.07 -1.56 0.43
N LYS A 96 -8.35 -0.53 -0.04
CA LYS A 96 -8.22 -0.20 -1.47
C LYS A 96 -7.66 -1.38 -2.27
N ALA A 97 -6.59 -2.03 -1.79
CA ALA A 97 -6.00 -3.19 -2.45
C ALA A 97 -6.99 -4.38 -2.52
N ARG A 98 -7.71 -4.67 -1.43
CA ARG A 98 -8.76 -5.72 -1.41
C ARG A 98 -9.89 -5.43 -2.38
N ASN A 99 -10.31 -4.18 -2.51
CA ASN A 99 -11.39 -3.79 -3.43
C ASN A 99 -10.97 -3.94 -4.90
N ILE A 100 -9.72 -3.60 -5.25
CA ILE A 100 -9.21 -3.84 -6.61
C ILE A 100 -9.17 -5.33 -6.93
N ASN A 101 -8.77 -6.16 -5.96
CA ASN A 101 -8.75 -7.61 -6.16
C ASN A 101 -10.16 -8.19 -6.39
N LYS A 102 -11.17 -7.72 -5.65
CA LYS A 102 -12.58 -8.12 -5.81
C LYS A 102 -13.22 -7.70 -7.14
N ILE A 103 -12.76 -6.58 -7.74
CA ILE A 103 -13.27 -6.11 -9.04
C ILE A 103 -12.61 -6.89 -10.20
N SER A 104 -11.47 -7.56 -9.93
CA SER A 104 -10.70 -8.29 -10.93
C SER A 104 -10.97 -9.82 -10.96
N GLU A 105 -11.82 -10.33 -10.07
CA GLU A 105 -12.45 -11.67 -10.13
C GLU A 105 -13.77 -11.60 -10.91
#